data_AF-A0A418TDK9-F1
#
_entry.id   AF-A0A418TDK9-F1
#
_cell.length_a   1.000
_cell.length_b   1.000
_cell.length_c   1.000
_cell.angle_alpha   90.00
_cell.angle_beta   90.00
_cell.angle_gamma   90.00
#
_symmetry.space_group_name_H-M   'P 1'
#
loop_
_entity.id
_entity.type
_entity.pdbx_description
1 polymer ?
#
loop_
_entity_poly.entity_id
_entity_poly.type
_entity_poly.pdbx_seq_one_letter_code
_entity_poly.pdbx_strand_id
1 'polypeptide(L)'
;MREDFKEDFSQTDDSFSADFNDYCSVIAGTITYIINNNVGGIPERQVVLLHKGFFERFEHYSFLEEKLIHYSLLFNEYLSHEKTRKLILDFLKNQ
;
A
#
# COMPACT_ATOMS: atom_id res chain seq x y z
N MET A 1 -23.93 5.62 -7.31
CA MET A 1 -22.52 5.85 -6.95
C MET A 1 -22.30 7.35 -6.74
N ARG A 2 -22.54 7.87 -5.51
CA ARG A 2 -22.08 9.20 -5.07
C ARG A 2 -22.38 9.59 -3.61
N GLU A 3 -23.34 8.97 -2.91
CA GLU A 3 -23.65 9.35 -1.52
C GLU A 3 -22.76 8.59 -0.51
N ASP A 4 -22.69 7.26 -0.63
CA ASP A 4 -21.94 6.39 0.30
C ASP A 4 -20.43 6.70 0.37
N PHE A 5 -19.84 7.10 -0.77
CA PHE A 5 -18.41 7.48 -0.84
C PHE A 5 -18.08 8.67 0.06
N LYS A 6 -18.95 9.70 0.07
CA LYS A 6 -18.71 10.88 0.90
C LYS A 6 -18.87 10.58 2.38
N GLU A 7 -19.79 9.68 2.74
CA GLU A 7 -20.02 9.30 4.13
C GLU A 7 -18.87 8.43 4.66
N ASP A 8 -18.46 7.40 3.93
CA ASP A 8 -17.37 6.52 4.35
C ASP A 8 -16.04 7.26 4.41
N PHE A 9 -15.74 8.12 3.44
CA PHE A 9 -14.50 8.91 3.43
C PHE A 9 -14.62 10.24 4.18
N SER A 10 -15.76 10.56 4.81
CA SER A 10 -15.90 11.79 5.62
C SER A 10 -14.96 11.83 6.81
N GLN A 11 -14.57 10.65 7.30
CA GLN A 11 -13.64 10.47 8.41
C GLN A 11 -12.17 10.44 7.95
N THR A 12 -11.93 10.40 6.63
CA THR A 12 -10.58 10.63 6.11
C THR A 12 -10.30 12.12 6.06
N ASP A 13 -9.09 12.49 6.42
CA ASP A 13 -8.56 13.80 6.12
C ASP A 13 -8.21 13.91 4.62
N ASP A 14 -7.87 15.12 4.17
CA ASP A 14 -7.43 15.36 2.79
C ASP A 14 -6.11 14.62 2.44
N SER A 15 -5.53 13.88 3.40
CA SER A 15 -4.24 13.19 3.26
C SER A 15 -4.35 11.72 2.84
N PHE A 16 -5.53 11.08 2.86
CA PHE A 16 -5.68 9.66 2.49
C PHE A 16 -5.05 9.33 1.13
N SER A 17 -5.27 10.19 0.13
CA SER A 17 -4.69 10.01 -1.20
C SER A 17 -3.16 10.09 -1.21
N ALA A 18 -2.58 10.96 -0.39
CA ALA A 18 -1.14 11.11 -0.25
C ALA A 18 -0.52 9.91 0.50
N ASP A 19 -1.16 9.46 1.57
CA ASP A 19 -0.74 8.29 2.35
C ASP A 19 -0.82 7.00 1.53
N PHE A 20 -1.92 6.82 0.78
CA PHE A 20 -2.07 5.70 -0.14
C PHE A 20 -1.00 5.74 -1.25
N ASN A 21 -0.76 6.92 -1.82
CA ASN A 21 0.30 7.09 -2.82
C ASN A 21 1.70 6.81 -2.24
N ASP A 22 2.00 7.22 -1.02
CA ASP A 22 3.27 6.90 -0.35
C ASP A 22 3.44 5.38 -0.18
N TYR A 23 2.40 4.68 0.27
CA TYR A 23 2.39 3.22 0.38
C TYR A 23 2.66 2.53 -0.97
N CYS A 24 1.93 2.92 -2.02
CA CYS A 24 2.12 2.37 -3.36
C CYS A 24 3.52 2.68 -3.93
N SER A 25 4.02 3.91 -3.71
CA SER A 25 5.31 4.36 -4.23
C SER A 25 6.49 3.62 -3.60
N VAL A 26 6.41 3.26 -2.31
CA VAL A 26 7.44 2.42 -1.66
C VAL A 26 7.51 1.06 -2.36
N ILE A 27 6.37 0.41 -2.60
CA ILE A 27 6.30 -0.91 -3.23
C ILE A 27 6.83 -0.85 -4.66
N ALA A 28 6.34 0.09 -5.46
CA ALA A 28 6.78 0.29 -6.84
C ALA A 28 8.28 0.62 -6.91
N GLY A 29 8.74 1.52 -6.04
CA GLY A 29 10.15 1.90 -5.92
C GLY A 29 11.04 0.70 -5.62
N THR A 30 10.70 -0.13 -4.64
CA THR A 30 11.50 -1.32 -4.31
C THR A 30 11.56 -2.32 -5.46
N ILE A 31 10.45 -2.54 -6.18
CA ILE A 31 10.43 -3.43 -7.36
C ILE A 31 11.44 -2.98 -8.41
N THR A 32 11.61 -1.67 -8.63
CA THR A 32 12.56 -1.19 -9.63
C THR A 32 13.99 -1.64 -9.33
N TYR A 33 14.38 -1.73 -8.05
CA TYR A 33 15.69 -2.26 -7.67
C TYR A 33 15.80 -3.76 -7.96
N ILE A 34 14.74 -4.52 -7.66
CA ILE A 34 14.70 -5.98 -7.86
C ILE A 34 14.79 -6.32 -9.35
N ILE A 35 13.98 -5.69 -10.19
CA ILE A 35 13.96 -5.92 -11.65
C ILE A 35 15.31 -5.56 -12.29
N ASN A 36 15.99 -4.54 -11.76
CA ASN A 36 17.31 -4.13 -12.23
C ASN A 36 18.47 -4.95 -11.62
N ASN A 37 18.18 -6.06 -10.93
CA ASN A 37 19.16 -6.90 -10.24
C ASN A 37 20.06 -6.12 -9.26
N ASN A 38 19.51 -5.06 -8.65
CA ASN A 38 20.18 -4.16 -7.72
C ASN A 38 19.57 -4.26 -6.31
N VAL A 39 19.36 -5.50 -5.83
CA VAL A 39 18.73 -5.77 -4.53
C VAL A 39 19.52 -5.12 -3.38
N GLY A 40 20.85 -5.15 -3.45
CA GLY A 40 21.72 -4.48 -2.45
C GLY A 40 21.64 -2.95 -2.45
N GLY A 41 21.01 -2.34 -3.47
CA GLY A 41 20.78 -0.90 -3.54
C GLY A 41 19.45 -0.44 -2.94
N ILE A 42 18.60 -1.36 -2.48
CA ILE A 42 17.31 -1.02 -1.86
C ILE A 42 17.56 -0.24 -0.57
N PRO A 43 17.00 0.98 -0.41
CA PRO A 43 17.14 1.73 0.83
C PRO A 43 16.52 0.96 2.01
N GLU A 44 17.23 0.85 3.13
CA GLU A 44 16.76 0.17 4.34
C GLU A 44 15.38 0.66 4.80
N ARG A 45 15.14 1.98 4.70
CA ARG A 45 13.83 2.59 4.98
C ARG A 45 12.70 1.93 4.17
N GLN A 46 12.91 1.62 2.88
CA GLN A 46 11.88 0.95 2.08
C GLN A 46 11.59 -0.46 2.60
N VAL A 47 12.64 -1.21 2.95
CA VAL A 47 12.49 -2.56 3.54
C VAL A 47 11.68 -2.51 4.83
N VAL A 48 12.00 -1.58 5.74
CA VAL A 48 11.25 -1.39 7.00
C VAL A 48 9.78 -1.08 6.74
N LEU A 49 9.48 -0.20 5.77
CA LEU A 49 8.11 0.16 5.43
C LEU A 49 7.33 -0.98 4.78
N LEU A 50 7.99 -1.85 4.00
CA LEU A 50 7.36 -3.01 3.37
C LEU A 50 6.86 -4.04 4.38
N HIS A 51 7.41 -4.09 5.60
CA HIS A 51 6.95 -5.02 6.62
C HIS A 51 5.52 -4.74 7.11
N LYS A 52 4.98 -3.55 6.84
CA LYS A 52 3.62 -3.16 7.22
C LYS A 52 2.70 -3.05 6.00
N GLY A 53 1.49 -3.59 6.12
CA GLY A 53 0.38 -3.32 5.20
C GLY A 53 -0.12 -1.88 5.32
N PHE A 54 -1.01 -1.45 4.42
CA PHE A 54 -1.52 -0.08 4.42
C PHE A 54 -2.17 0.32 5.76
N PHE A 55 -3.10 -0.49 6.28
CA PHE A 55 -3.79 -0.23 7.55
C PHE A 55 -2.90 -0.35 8.78
N GLU A 56 -1.80 -1.10 8.71
CA GLU A 56 -0.80 -1.16 9.78
C GLU A 56 0.14 0.07 9.77
N ARG A 57 0.29 0.73 8.62
CA ARG A 57 1.05 1.98 8.51
C ARG A 57 0.22 3.20 8.90
N PHE A 58 -1.07 3.17 8.55
CA PHE A 58 -2.01 4.27 8.73
C PHE A 58 -3.25 3.77 9.48
N GLU A 59 -3.05 3.44 10.76
CA GLU A 59 -4.06 2.78 11.62
C GLU A 59 -5.35 3.59 11.75
N HIS A 60 -5.29 4.92 11.60
CA HIS A 60 -6.46 5.78 11.62
C HIS A 60 -7.43 5.51 10.46
N TYR A 61 -7.02 4.80 9.40
CA TYR A 61 -7.90 4.37 8.31
C TYR A 61 -8.47 2.96 8.47
N SER A 62 -8.21 2.26 9.58
CA SER A 62 -8.65 0.85 9.75
C SER A 62 -10.15 0.65 9.58
N PHE A 63 -10.96 1.68 9.86
CA PHE A 63 -12.41 1.67 9.64
C PHE A 63 -12.83 1.50 8.16
N LEU A 64 -11.91 1.74 7.21
CA LEU A 64 -12.14 1.56 5.78
C LEU A 64 -11.82 0.14 5.28
N GLU A 65 -11.07 -0.66 6.04
CA GLU A 65 -10.51 -1.92 5.54
C GLU A 65 -11.59 -2.87 5.00
N GLU A 66 -12.65 -3.10 5.77
CA GLU A 66 -13.78 -3.95 5.35
C GLU A 66 -14.66 -3.26 4.31
N LYS A 67 -14.73 -1.91 4.32
CA LYS A 67 -15.58 -1.11 3.44
C LYS A 67 -15.00 -0.96 2.04
N LEU A 68 -13.68 -1.12 1.89
CA LEU A 68 -12.99 -0.95 0.63
C LEU A 68 -13.56 -1.82 -0.48
N ILE A 69 -14.09 -3.00 -0.16
CA ILE A 69 -14.74 -3.91 -1.11
C ILE A 69 -15.87 -3.26 -1.91
N HIS A 70 -16.51 -2.21 -1.38
CA HIS A 70 -17.56 -1.46 -2.08
C HIS A 70 -17.00 -0.50 -3.15
N TYR A 71 -15.70 -0.26 -3.14
CA TYR A 71 -14.99 0.66 -4.04
C TYR A 71 -14.06 -0.12 -4.98
N SER A 72 -14.66 -0.89 -5.90
CA SER A 72 -13.95 -1.85 -6.77
C SER A 72 -12.62 -1.36 -7.37
N LEU A 73 -12.55 -0.12 -7.88
CA LEU A 73 -11.32 0.44 -8.43
C LEU A 73 -10.21 0.56 -7.37
N LEU A 74 -10.50 1.25 -6.28
CA LEU A 74 -9.57 1.45 -5.16
C LEU A 74 -9.20 0.11 -4.51
N PHE A 75 -10.17 -0.79 -4.34
CA PHE A 75 -9.95 -2.11 -3.77
C PHE A 75 -9.00 -2.97 -4.62
N ASN A 76 -9.21 -2.98 -5.94
CA ASN A 76 -8.34 -3.71 -6.85
C ASN A 76 -6.93 -3.15 -6.86
N GLU A 77 -6.79 -1.82 -6.81
CA GLU A 77 -5.49 -1.15 -6.72
C GLU A 77 -4.77 -1.48 -5.41
N TYR A 78 -5.47 -1.39 -4.28
CA TYR A 78 -4.96 -1.80 -2.97
C TYR A 78 -4.51 -3.27 -2.98
N LEU A 79 -5.38 -4.19 -3.42
CA LEU A 79 -5.08 -5.62 -3.47
C LEU A 79 -3.87 -5.94 -4.35
N SER A 80 -3.72 -5.24 -5.49
CA SER A 80 -2.58 -5.42 -6.38
C SER A 80 -1.27 -5.05 -5.67
N HIS A 81 -1.24 -3.88 -5.01
CA HIS A 81 -0.06 -3.43 -4.27
C HIS A 81 0.23 -4.31 -3.06
N GLU A 82 -0.79 -4.70 -2.29
CA GLU A 82 -0.63 -5.55 -1.10
C GLU A 82 -0.12 -6.96 -1.44
N LYS A 83 -0.62 -7.56 -2.54
CA LYS A 83 -0.05 -8.82 -3.06
C LYS A 83 1.41 -8.65 -3.46
N THR A 84 1.71 -7.55 -4.14
CA THR A 84 3.06 -7.25 -4.60
C THR A 84 4.02 -7.04 -3.44
N ARG A 85 3.60 -6.32 -2.39
CA ARG A 85 4.35 -6.15 -1.13
C ARG A 85 4.75 -7.49 -0.53
N LYS A 86 3.80 -8.43 -0.45
CA LYS A 86 4.05 -9.79 0.08
C LYS A 86 5.06 -10.55 -0.78
N LEU A 87 4.92 -10.50 -2.10
CA LEU A 87 5.89 -11.12 -3.03
C LEU A 87 7.30 -10.54 -2.88
N ILE A 88 7.44 -9.23 -2.70
CA ILE A 88 8.74 -8.60 -2.44
C ILE A 88 9.33 -9.13 -1.14
N LEU A 89 8.56 -9.17 -0.05
CA LEU A 89 9.05 -9.68 1.23
C LEU A 89 9.48 -11.15 1.13
N ASP A 90 8.71 -11.98 0.43
CA ASP A 90 9.06 -13.38 0.22
C ASP A 90 10.32 -13.52 -0.65
N PHE A 91 10.49 -12.68 -1.67
CA PHE A 91 11.71 -12.63 -2.46
C PHE A 91 12.93 -12.24 -1.60
N LEU A 92 12.82 -11.19 -0.79
CA LEU A 92 13.91 -10.69 0.05
C LEU A 92 14.32 -11.67 1.16
N LYS A 93 13.39 -12.48 1.67
CA LYS A 93 13.70 -13.55 2.64
C LYS A 93 14.49 -14.72 2.05
N ASN A 94 14.42 -14.90 0.72
CA ASN A 94 15.05 -15.99 -0.01
C ASN A 94 16.36 -15.59 -0.72
N GLN A 95 16.88 -14.39 -0.43
CA GLN A 95 18.22 -13.94 -0.83
C GLN A 95 19.25 -14.39 0.20
#